data_AF-A0AAW0JYX6-F1
#
_entry.id   AF-A0AAW0JYX6-F1
#
_cell.length_a   1.000
_cell.length_b   1.000
_cell.length_c   1.000
_cell.angle_alpha   90.00
_cell.angle_beta   90.00
_cell.angle_gamma   90.00
#
_symmetry.space_group_name_H-M   'P 1'
#
loop_
_entity.id
_entity.type
_entity.pdbx_description
1 polymer ?
#
loop_
_entity_poly.entity_id
_entity_poly.type
_entity_poly.pdbx_seq_one_letter_code
_entity_poly.pdbx_strand_id
1 'polypeptide(L)' 'MLTVGEIGGNDYNYALFQGKTIDEVRHMFLEIVQAIKDIVTFHRVISYGATQVVVPRIFPIGCLPIYLAVF' A
#
# COMPACT_ATOMS: atom_id res chain seq x y z
N MET A 1 13.26 -14.91 7.82
CA MET A 1 11.92 -14.33 7.58
C MET A 1 12.00 -12.85 7.88
N LEU A 2 11.76 -12.01 6.88
CA LEU A 2 11.75 -10.56 7.03
C LEU A 2 10.31 -10.08 6.91
N THR A 3 9.85 -9.31 7.89
CA THR A 3 8.54 -8.67 7.85
C THR A 3 8.74 -7.19 7.63
N VAL A 4 8.09 -6.64 6.61
CA VAL A 4 8.06 -5.19 6.37
C VAL A 4 6.83 -4.58 7.04
N GLY A 5 6.86 -3.27 7.31
CA GLY A 5 5.69 -2.55 7.83
C GLY A 5 4.57 -2.42 6.80
N GLU A 6 3.47 -1.78 7.17
CA GLU A 6 2.41 -1.43 6.21
C GLU A 6 2.94 -0.49 5.13
N ILE A 7 2.58 -0.77 3.87
CA ILE A 7 3.00 0.00 2.69
C ILE A 7 1.75 0.39 1.88
N GLY A 8 1.70 1.64 1.42
CA GLY A 8 0.63 2.19 0.57
C GLY A 8 -0.38 3.09 1.29
N GLY A 9 -0.32 3.21 2.63
CA GLY A 9 -1.39 3.83 3.42
C GLY A 9 -1.44 5.33 3.19
N ASN A 10 -0.26 5.92 3.11
CA ASN A 10 -0.07 7.32 2.80
C ASN A 10 -0.47 7.65 1.36
N ASP A 11 -0.29 6.74 0.41
CA ASP A 11 -0.63 6.93 -0.99
C ASP A 11 -2.14 7.09 -1.18
N TYR A 12 -2.94 6.23 -0.55
CA TYR A 12 -4.41 6.37 -0.56
C TYR A 12 -4.86 7.63 0.18
N ASN A 13 -4.26 7.93 1.33
CA ASN A 13 -4.59 9.13 2.11
C ASN A 13 -4.32 10.39 1.30
N TYR A 14 -3.15 10.48 0.70
CA TYR A 14 -2.76 11.62 -0.09
C TYR A 14 -3.66 11.79 -1.32
N ALA A 15 -3.99 10.69 -2.01
CA ALA A 15 -4.94 10.72 -3.13
C ALA A 15 -6.34 11.21 -2.70
N LEU A 16 -6.84 10.72 -1.57
CA LEU A 16 -8.12 11.14 -1.01
C LEU A 16 -8.10 12.63 -0.58
N PHE A 17 -7.04 13.08 0.11
CA PHE A 17 -6.87 14.48 0.49
C PHE A 17 -6.68 15.43 -0.71
N GLN A 18 -6.21 14.92 -1.85
CA GLN A 18 -6.17 15.66 -3.11
C GLN A 18 -7.53 15.74 -3.82
N GLY A 19 -8.58 15.15 -3.25
CA GLY A 19 -9.93 15.17 -3.82
C GLY A 19 -10.15 14.14 -4.92
N LYS A 20 -9.27 13.12 -5.05
CA LYS A 20 -9.56 11.99 -5.94
C LYS A 20 -10.76 11.20 -5.44
N THR A 21 -11.54 10.69 -6.38
CA THR A 21 -12.70 9.85 -6.06
C THR A 21 -12.27 8.48 -5.55
N ILE A 22 -13.15 7.83 -4.78
CA ILE A 22 -12.91 6.46 -4.29
C ILE A 22 -12.60 5.49 -5.44
N ASP A 23 -13.21 5.69 -6.60
CA ASP A 23 -12.98 4.86 -7.78
C ASP A 23 -11.55 5.02 -8.32
N GLU A 24 -11.04 6.24 -8.45
CA GLU A 24 -9.65 6.48 -8.86
C GLU A 24 -8.65 5.93 -7.84
N VAL A 25 -8.97 6.05 -6.55
CA VAL A 25 -8.17 5.50 -5.44
C VAL A 25 -8.15 3.97 -5.48
N ARG A 26 -9.24 3.32 -5.92
CA ARG A 26 -9.28 1.87 -6.18
C ARG A 26 -8.41 1.47 -7.36
N HIS A 27 -8.35 2.27 -8.42
CA HIS A 27 -7.49 1.99 -9.57
C HIS A 27 -5.99 2.07 -9.21
N MET A 28 -5.61 2.96 -8.29
CA MET A 28 -4.25 3.03 -7.76
C MET A 28 -3.79 1.78 -6.99
N PHE A 29 -4.72 0.94 -6.53
CA PHE A 29 -4.38 -0.27 -5.78
C PHE A 29 -3.42 -1.19 -6.54
N LEU A 30 -3.68 -1.39 -7.83
CA LEU A 30 -2.85 -2.25 -8.67
C LEU A 30 -1.44 -1.67 -8.85
N GLU A 31 -1.33 -0.36 -9.01
CA GLU A 31 -0.04 0.35 -9.16
C GLU A 31 0.80 0.24 -7.89
N ILE A 32 0.20 0.46 -6.71
CA ILE A 32 0.88 0.36 -5.42
C ILE A 32 1.35 -1.08 -5.18
N VAL A 33 0.51 -2.08 -5.48
CA VAL A 33 0.89 -3.50 -5.33
C VAL A 33 2.04 -3.88 -6.26
N GLN A 34 2.06 -3.37 -7.49
CA GLN A 34 3.18 -3.60 -8.41
C GLN A 34 4.45 -2.91 -7.91
N ALA A 35 4.37 -1.66 -7.45
CA ALA A 35 5.52 -0.96 -6.87
C ALA A 35 6.09 -1.71 -5.66
N ILE A 36 5.25 -2.25 -4.79
CA ILE A 36 5.68 -3.08 -3.65
C ILE A 36 6.40 -4.34 -4.14
N LYS A 37 5.82 -5.04 -5.13
CA LYS A 37 6.45 -6.22 -5.72
C LYS A 37 7.79 -5.87 -6.33
N ASP A 38 7.87 -4.79 -7.10
CA ASP A 38 9.11 -4.33 -7.71
C ASP A 38 10.14 -3.98 -6.65
N ILE A 39 9.79 -3.30 -5.55
CA ILE A 39 10.74 -3.05 -4.45
C ILE A 39 11.19 -4.36 -3.81
N VAL A 40 10.30 -5.31 -3.53
CA VAL A 40 10.69 -6.59 -2.92
C VAL A 40 11.59 -7.42 -3.86
N THR A 41 11.33 -7.36 -5.17
CA THR A 41 12.02 -8.18 -6.19
C THR A 41 13.31 -7.51 -6.69
N PHE A 42 13.26 -6.22 -6.98
CA PHE A 42 14.32 -5.39 -7.57
C PHE A 42 15.29 -4.85 -6.51
N HIS A 43 14.79 -4.51 -5.32
CA HIS A 43 15.60 -3.92 -4.24
C HIS A 43 16.38 -4.96 -3.43
N ARG A 44 16.70 -6.09 -4.05
CA ARG A 44 17.68 -7.07 -3.55
C ARG A 44 17.33 -7.67 -2.19
N VAL A 45 16.11 -7.58 -1.65
CA VAL A 45 15.80 -8.20 -0.36
C VAL A 45 16.04 -9.73 -0.45
N ILE A 46 15.58 -10.33 -1.55
CA ILE A 46 15.89 -11.73 -1.88
C ILE A 46 17.38 -11.90 -2.23
N SER A 47 17.96 -10.99 -3.00
CA SER A 47 19.39 -11.06 -3.38
C SER A 47 20.37 -10.88 -2.21
N TYR A 48 19.95 -10.25 -1.10
CA TYR A 48 20.69 -10.12 0.16
C TYR A 48 20.48 -11.33 1.09
N GLY A 49 19.82 -12.38 0.61
CA GLY A 49 19.66 -13.65 1.34
C GLY A 49 18.32 -13.81 2.07
N ALA A 50 17.35 -12.90 1.91
CA ALA A 50 16.03 -13.11 2.46
C ALA A 50 15.26 -14.17 1.65
N THR A 51 15.01 -15.32 2.26
CA THR A 51 14.27 -16.44 1.63
C THR A 51 12.77 -16.24 1.65
N GLN A 52 12.25 -15.43 2.58
CA GLN A 52 10.82 -15.15 2.72
C GLN A 52 10.62 -13.72 3.24
N VAL A 53 9.85 -12.94 2.48
CA VAL A 53 9.44 -11.57 2.82
C VAL A 53 7.93 -11.56 3.02
N VAL A 54 7.47 -11.14 4.20
CA VAL A 54 6.06 -10.97 4.51
C VAL A 54 5.72 -9.49 4.41
N VAL A 55 4.81 -9.17 3.49
CA VAL A 55 4.25 -7.83 3.35
C VAL A 55 2.82 -7.85 3.88
N PRO A 56 2.54 -7.19 5.02
CA PRO A 56 1.18 -7.07 5.51
C PRO A 56 0.36 -6.20 4.56
N ARG A 57 -0.92 -6.55 4.42
CA ARG A 57 -1.88 -5.71 3.71
C ARG A 57 -2.22 -4.48 4.55
N ILE A 58 -2.71 -3.46 3.86
CA ILE A 58 -3.18 -2.22 4.45
C ILE A 58 -4.46 -2.42 5.24
N PHE A 59 -4.52 -1.76 6.40
CA PHE A 59 -5.71 -1.64 7.21
C PHE A 59 -6.91 -1.10 6.39
N PRO A 60 -8.15 -1.58 6.59
CA PRO A 60 -9.33 -1.08 5.88
C PRO A 60 -9.62 0.38 6.24
N ILE A 61 -8.95 1.32 5.55
CA ILE A 61 -9.04 2.76 5.79
C ILE A 61 -10.48 3.29 5.63
N GLY A 62 -11.28 2.70 4.73
CA GLY A 62 -12.67 3.08 4.52
C GLY A 62 -13.60 2.79 5.70
N CYS A 63 -13.18 1.98 6.68
CA CYS A 63 -13.95 1.72 7.89
C CYS A 63 -13.65 2.73 9.02
N LEU A 64 -12.65 3.60 8.84
CA LEU A 64 -12.31 4.57 9.87
C LEU A 64 -13.31 5.74 9.84
N PRO A 65 -13.79 6.22 11.00
CA PRO A 65 -14.79 7.28 11.07
C PRO A 65 -14.41 8.56 10.30
N ILE A 66 -13.12 8.86 10.20
CA ILE A 66 -12.63 10.04 9.49
C ILE A 66 -12.88 9.97 7.99
N TYR A 67 -12.75 8.80 7.35
CA TYR A 67 -13.04 8.69 5.91
C TYR A 67 -14.54 8.60 5.67
N LEU A 68 -15.30 7.95 6.56
CA LEU A 68 -16.77 7.91 6.49
C LEU A 68 -17.43 9.30 6.70
N ALA A 69 -16.77 10.20 7.43
CA ALA A 69 -17.26 11.56 7.63
C ALA A 69 -16.91 12.50 6.48
N VAL A 70 -15.84 12.19 5.72
CA VAL A 70 -15.28 13.06 4.69
C VAL A 70 -15.67 12.61 3.27
N PHE A 71 -15.90 11.31 3.05
CA PHE A 71 -16.23 10.69 1.76
C PHE A 71 -17.50 9.85 1.87
#